data_AF-G5LJ23-F1
#
_entry.id   AF-G5LJ23-F1
#
_cell.length_a   1.000
_cell.length_b   1.000
_cell.length_c   1.000
_cell.angle_alpha   90.00
_cell.angle_beta   90.00
_cell.angle_gamma   90.00
#
_symmetry.space_group_name_H-M   'P 1'
#
loop_
_entity.id
_entity.type
_entity.pdbx_description
1 polymer ?
#
loop_
_entity_poly.entity_id
_entity_poly.type
_entity_poly.pdbx_seq_one_letter_code
_entity_poly.pdbx_strand_id
1 'polypeptide(L)'
;MLSRMMCDALHATDSGEGVIFLTDISGAAPYRVASLMSHKHSQCEVISGVSYSLMEEMITWRESMSSSAFRDQIVALGAPDVTSLWHQQQKNPPFVLLHDSYEF
;
A
#
# COMPACT_ATOMS: atom_id res chain seq x y z
N MET A 1 -10.76 14.81 10.58
CA MET A 1 -10.75 15.62 9.32
C MET A 1 -10.09 14.84 8.17
N LEU A 2 -8.79 14.52 8.22
CA LEU A 2 -8.10 13.81 7.13
C LEU A 2 -8.68 12.41 6.80
N SER A 3 -8.92 11.58 7.82
CA SER A 3 -9.49 10.23 7.60
C SER A 3 -10.89 10.25 6.99
N ARG A 4 -11.65 11.33 7.14
CA ARG A 4 -12.94 11.43 6.46
C ARG A 4 -12.75 11.76 4.99
N MET A 5 -11.91 12.76 4.68
CA MET A 5 -11.59 13.14 3.30
C MET A 5 -11.02 11.98 2.50
N MET A 6 -10.11 11.20 3.07
CA MET A 6 -9.53 10.03 2.38
C MET A 6 -10.54 8.89 2.20
N CYS A 7 -11.51 8.74 3.11
CA CYS A 7 -12.58 7.76 2.97
C CYS A 7 -13.55 8.15 1.85
N ASP A 8 -13.91 9.44 1.78
CA ASP A 8 -14.74 9.97 0.69
C ASP A 8 -14.01 9.85 -0.66
N ALA A 9 -12.71 10.16 -0.71
CA ALA A 9 -11.89 10.00 -1.91
C ALA A 9 -11.75 8.54 -2.34
N LEU A 10 -11.53 7.61 -1.40
CA LEU A 10 -11.50 6.18 -1.67
C LEU A 10 -12.81 5.73 -2.32
N HIS A 11 -13.95 6.09 -1.71
CA HIS A 11 -15.26 5.69 -2.23
C HIS A 11 -15.56 6.29 -3.61
N ALA A 12 -15.14 7.53 -3.86
CA ALA A 12 -15.32 8.18 -5.15
C ALA A 12 -14.40 7.62 -6.25
N THR A 13 -13.25 7.05 -5.87
CA THR A 13 -12.24 6.53 -6.81
C THR A 13 -12.44 5.05 -7.11
N ASP A 14 -12.94 4.28 -6.15
CA ASP A 14 -13.11 2.84 -6.28
C ASP A 14 -14.22 2.50 -7.27
N SER A 15 -13.83 1.92 -8.41
CA SER A 15 -14.73 1.40 -9.44
C SER A 15 -15.11 -0.08 -9.22
N GLY A 16 -14.72 -0.68 -8.10
CA GLY A 16 -14.93 -2.09 -7.77
C GLY A 16 -13.69 -2.97 -7.96
N GLU A 17 -12.57 -2.41 -8.43
CA GLU A 17 -11.29 -3.12 -8.59
C GLU A 17 -10.27 -2.76 -7.49
N GLY A 18 -10.70 -1.96 -6.51
CA GLY A 18 -9.84 -1.46 -5.44
C GLY A 18 -9.11 -0.18 -5.81
N VAL A 19 -8.26 0.30 -4.89
CA VAL A 19 -7.56 1.59 -5.02
C VAL A 19 -6.09 1.46 -4.65
N ILE A 20 -5.26 2.33 -5.23
CA ILE A 20 -3.84 2.44 -4.91
C ILE A 20 -3.61 3.80 -4.27
N PHE A 21 -3.20 3.82 -3.01
CA PHE A 21 -2.72 5.00 -2.34
C PHE A 21 -1.24 5.21 -2.66
N LEU A 22 -0.92 6.36 -3.23
CA LEU A 22 0.45 6.81 -3.50
C LEU A 22 0.79 7.92 -2.51
N THR A 23 1.87 7.73 -1.76
CA THR A 23 2.34 8.67 -0.73
C THR A 23 3.82 8.95 -0.88
N ASP A 24 4.24 10.12 -0.40
CA ASP A 24 5.62 10.59 -0.48
C ASP A 24 6.48 10.05 0.68
N ILE A 25 5.98 10.11 1.92
CA ILE A 25 6.78 9.84 3.12
C ILE A 25 6.17 8.70 3.96
N SER A 26 6.97 7.65 4.17
CA SER A 26 6.61 6.52 5.03
C SER A 26 6.40 6.98 6.47
N GLY A 27 5.29 6.57 7.08
CA GLY A 27 4.94 6.94 8.45
C GLY A 27 4.34 8.35 8.64
N ALA A 28 4.31 9.18 7.60
CA ALA A 28 3.63 10.47 7.66
C ALA A 28 2.10 10.30 7.82
N ALA A 29 1.39 11.39 8.13
CA ALA A 29 -0.05 11.33 8.39
C ALA A 29 -0.86 10.74 7.21
N PRO A 30 -0.62 11.11 5.93
CA PRO A 30 -1.31 10.49 4.79
C PRO A 30 -1.05 8.99 4.67
N TYR A 31 0.21 8.57 4.79
CA TYR A 31 0.60 7.16 4.78
C TYR A 31 -0.11 6.37 5.89
N ARG A 32 -0.07 6.86 7.14
CA ARG A 32 -0.70 6.18 8.27
C ARG A 32 -2.20 6.01 8.08
N VAL A 33 -2.88 7.03 7.56
CA VAL A 33 -4.32 6.96 7.30
C VAL A 33 -4.61 5.98 6.16
N ALA A 34 -3.85 6.01 5.06
CA ALA A 34 -3.97 5.04 3.98
C ALA A 34 -3.75 3.59 4.48
N SER A 35 -2.73 3.36 5.31
CA SER A 35 -2.48 2.06 5.92
C SER A 35 -3.64 1.60 6.79
N LEU A 36 -4.23 2.47 7.62
CA LEU A 36 -5.39 2.09 8.43
C LEU A 36 -6.63 1.78 7.57
N MET A 37 -6.79 2.46 6.44
CA MET A 37 -7.89 2.22 5.50
C MET A 37 -7.72 0.91 4.75
N SER A 38 -6.50 0.55 4.32
CA SER A 38 -6.26 -0.68 3.57
C SER A 38 -6.59 -1.94 4.37
N HIS A 39 -6.58 -1.89 5.71
CA HIS A 39 -7.04 -3.00 6.54
C HIS A 39 -8.56 -3.22 6.50
N LYS A 40 -9.33 -2.18 6.14
CA LYS A 40 -10.80 -2.23 6.09
C LYS A 40 -11.35 -2.49 4.69
N HIS A 41 -10.51 -2.34 3.66
CA HIS A 41 -10.90 -2.48 2.26
C HIS A 41 -9.99 -3.50 1.58
N SER A 42 -10.57 -4.61 1.13
CA SER A 42 -9.88 -5.57 0.29
C SER A 42 -9.39 -4.89 -1.00
N GLN A 43 -8.26 -5.33 -1.55
CA GLN A 43 -7.69 -4.81 -2.80
C GLN A 43 -7.22 -3.34 -2.74
N CYS A 44 -6.86 -2.88 -1.54
CA CYS A 44 -6.34 -1.54 -1.32
C CYS A 44 -4.82 -1.58 -1.14
N GLU A 45 -4.09 -1.05 -2.12
CA GLU A 45 -2.62 -1.00 -2.10
C GLU A 45 -2.13 0.31 -1.52
N VAL A 46 -1.05 0.29 -0.73
CA VAL A 46 -0.46 1.51 -0.13
C VAL A 46 1.02 1.54 -0.43
N ILE A 47 1.45 2.57 -1.17
CA ILE A 47 2.81 2.75 -1.66
C ILE A 47 3.33 4.10 -1.17
N SER A 48 4.59 4.12 -0.77
CA SER A 48 5.28 5.23 -0.15
C SER A 48 6.62 5.49 -0.83
N GLY A 49 7.17 6.70 -0.70
CA GLY A 49 8.39 7.12 -1.39
C GLY A 49 8.15 7.58 -2.83
N VAL A 50 6.90 7.77 -3.24
CA VAL A 50 6.56 8.05 -4.64
C VAL A 50 6.99 9.47 -5.01
N SER A 51 7.89 9.56 -5.98
CA SER A 51 8.33 10.82 -6.58
C SER A 51 7.59 11.10 -7.90
N TYR A 52 7.62 12.36 -8.34
CA TYR A 52 7.01 12.75 -9.62
C TYR A 52 7.60 11.95 -10.80
N SER A 53 8.93 11.86 -10.88
CA SER A 53 9.61 11.16 -11.99
C SER A 53 9.26 9.68 -12.05
N LEU A 54 9.15 9.02 -10.89
CA LEU A 54 8.71 7.62 -10.84
C LEU A 54 7.25 7.47 -11.31
N MET A 55 6.38 8.41 -10.92
CA MET A 55 4.98 8.39 -11.33
C MET A 55 4.81 8.64 -12.83
N GLU A 56 5.62 9.50 -13.43
CA GLU A 56 5.61 9.78 -14.86
C GLU A 56 5.88 8.53 -15.70
N GLU A 57 6.81 7.68 -15.27
CA GLU A 57 7.06 6.38 -15.91
C GLU A 57 5.91 5.40 -15.67
N MET A 58 5.44 5.33 -14.42
CA MET A 58 4.45 4.32 -14.00
C MET A 58 3.02 4.61 -14.48
N ILE A 59 2.61 5.86 -14.68
CA ILE A 59 1.21 6.21 -14.97
C ILE A 59 0.73 5.56 -16.26
N THR A 60 1.61 5.43 -17.26
CA THR A 60 1.30 4.82 -18.56
C THR A 60 0.94 3.33 -18.45
N TRP A 61 1.44 2.66 -17.42
CA TRP A 61 1.21 1.25 -17.18
C TRP A 61 -0.07 0.97 -16.39
N ARG A 62 -0.71 2.00 -15.81
CA ARG A 62 -1.80 1.83 -14.85
C ARG A 62 -2.95 0.96 -15.37
N GLU A 63 -3.36 1.14 -16.61
CA GLU A 63 -4.48 0.40 -17.23
C GLU A 63 -4.08 -0.99 -17.74
N SER A 64 -2.78 -1.27 -17.85
CA SER A 64 -2.27 -2.51 -18.44
C SER A 64 -2.09 -3.66 -17.43
N MET A 65 -2.24 -3.38 -16.13
CA MET A 65 -1.91 -4.34 -15.07
C MET A 65 -2.80 -4.19 -13.82
N SER A 66 -2.86 -5.25 -13.03
CA SER A 66 -3.59 -5.26 -11.75
C SER A 66 -2.92 -4.35 -10.72
N SER A 67 -3.66 -3.94 -9.69
CA SER A 67 -3.14 -3.10 -8.59
C SER A 67 -1.92 -3.74 -7.89
N SER A 68 -1.93 -5.06 -7.71
CA SER A 68 -0.82 -5.79 -7.12
C SER A 68 0.42 -5.81 -8.02
N ALA A 69 0.23 -6.02 -9.34
CA ALA A 69 1.32 -5.99 -10.30
C ALA A 69 1.91 -4.58 -10.43
N PHE A 70 1.05 -3.55 -10.40
CA PHE A 70 1.48 -2.15 -10.36
C PHE A 70 2.33 -1.86 -9.12
N ARG A 71 1.91 -2.33 -7.95
CA ARG A 71 2.67 -2.20 -6.70
C ARG A 71 4.04 -2.85 -6.82
N ASP A 72 4.11 -4.06 -7.35
CA ASP A 72 5.39 -4.78 -7.44
C ASP A 72 6.34 -4.09 -8.43
N GLN A 73 5.80 -3.61 -9.57
CA GLN A 73 6.57 -2.90 -10.58
C GLN A 73 7.11 -1.55 -10.09
N ILE A 74 6.27 -0.71 -9.46
CA ILE A 74 6.71 0.61 -8.96
C ILE A 74 7.74 0.48 -7.84
N VAL A 75 7.65 -0.56 -7.00
CA VAL A 75 8.65 -0.83 -5.96
C VAL A 75 9.95 -1.36 -6.58
N ALA A 76 9.89 -2.17 -7.62
CA ALA A 76 11.08 -2.68 -8.31
C ALA A 76 11.85 -1.59 -9.08
N LEU A 77 11.13 -0.63 -9.66
CA LEU A 77 11.69 0.50 -10.40
C LEU A 77 12.12 1.65 -9.48
N GLY A 78 11.45 1.79 -8.34
CA GLY A 78 11.65 2.87 -7.39
C GLY A 78 13.03 2.91 -6.75
N ALA A 79 13.38 4.07 -6.20
CA ALA A 79 14.57 4.24 -5.38
C ALA A 79 14.45 3.45 -4.05
N PRO A 80 15.54 3.24 -3.29
CA PRO A 80 15.53 2.41 -2.08
C PRO A 80 14.53 2.82 -0.98
N ASP A 81 14.07 4.07 -1.00
CA ASP A 81 13.05 4.61 -0.11
C ASP A 81 11.60 4.31 -0.56
N VAL A 82 11.42 3.89 -1.81
CA VAL A 82 10.13 3.45 -2.35
C VAL A 82 9.79 2.09 -1.77
N THR A 83 8.61 1.98 -1.16
CA THR A 83 8.15 0.73 -0.58
C THR A 83 6.64 0.66 -0.56
N SER A 84 6.09 -0.52 -0.29
CA SER A 84 4.66 -0.70 -0.09
C SER A 84 4.38 -1.31 1.27
N LEU A 85 3.19 -1.04 1.81
CA LEU A 85 2.74 -1.64 3.06
C LEU A 85 2.78 -3.17 3.01
N TRP A 86 2.37 -3.77 1.89
CA TRP A 86 2.40 -5.23 1.70
C TRP A 86 3.83 -5.77 1.87
N HIS A 87 4.80 -5.21 1.16
CA HIS A 87 6.21 -5.61 1.26
C HIS A 87 6.78 -5.43 2.67
N GLN A 88 6.34 -4.41 3.42
CA GLN A 88 6.77 -4.20 4.80
C GLN A 88 6.17 -5.24 5.76
N GLN A 89 4.90 -5.59 5.58
CA GLN A 89 4.21 -6.61 6.38
C GLN A 89 4.82 -8.00 6.20
N GLN A 90 5.30 -8.34 4.99
CA GLN A 90 5.96 -9.63 4.76
C GLN A 90 7.30 -9.79 5.46
N LYS A 91 8.01 -8.68 5.74
CA LYS A 91 9.28 -8.72 6.46
C LYS A 91 9.11 -8.95 7.96
N ASN A 92 7.98 -8.53 8.51
CA ASN A 92 7.63 -8.67 9.92
C ASN A 92 6.30 -9.43 10.04
N PRO A 93 6.29 -10.75 9.78
CA PRO A 93 5.07 -11.53 9.95
C PRO A 93 4.57 -11.38 11.39
N PRO A 94 3.24 -11.47 11.61
CA PRO A 94 2.68 -11.44 12.95
C PRO A 94 3.39 -12.47 13.82
N PHE A 95 3.70 -12.11 15.06
CA PHE A 95 4.25 -13.08 15.99
C PHE A 95 3.26 -14.25 16.09
N VAL A 96 3.74 -15.46 15.85
CA VAL A 96 2.96 -16.68 16.08
C VAL A 96 3.46 -17.26 17.39
N LEU A 97 2.62 -17.17 18.44
CA LEU A 97 2.86 -17.90 19.68
C LEU A 97 2.68 -19.39 19.37
N LEU A 98 3.78 -20.11 19.24
CA LEU A 98 3.79 -21.57 19.21
C LEU A 98 3.46 -22.06 20.62
N HIS A 99 2.18 -22.16 20.94
CA HIS A 99 1.73 -23.01 22.05
C HIS A 99 1.95 -24.47 21.59
N ASP A 100 2.58 -25.28 22.44
CA ASP A 100 2.74 -26.76 22.37
C ASP A 100 4.19 -27.29 22.36
N SER A 101 5.19 -26.53 22.83
CA SER A 101 6.55 -27.07 23.03
C SER A 101 6.82 -27.74 24.39
N TYR A 102 5.79 -27.94 25.22
CA TYR A 102 5.90 -28.70 26.47
C TYR A 102 4.91 -29.87 26.47
N GLU A 103 5.29 -30.97 25.81
CA GLU A 103 4.76 -32.28 26.16
C GLU A 103 5.34 -32.68 27.53
N PHE A 104 4.47 -32.94 28.51
CA PHE A 104 4.82 -33.46 29.83
C PHE A 104 5.02 -34.98 29.81
#